data_AF-A0A1A8AEK8-F1
#
_entry.id   AF-A0A1A8AEK8-F1
#
_cell.length_a   1.000
_cell.length_b   1.000
_cell.length_c   1.000
_cell.angle_alpha   90.00
_cell.angle_beta   90.00
_cell.angle_gamma   90.00
#
_symmetry.space_group_name_H-M   'P 1'
#
loop_
_entity.id
_entity.type
_entity.pdbx_description
1 polymer ?
#
loop_
_entity_poly.entity_id
_entity_poly.type
_entity_poly.pdbx_seq_one_letter_code
_entity_poly.pdbx_strand_id
1 'polypeptide(L)'
;MTEDVQKHSVHTLVFRSLKRTHDMFVADHAKAIALDDESHKQKMGVKLKTEYGPVLHMPILKEGRERVSHHPDGMLSHQSYPQLGDDPEYLITGTNAYPSGPGVALTADTKIHRNPSEGAVHSLTLALPPSLARQDASRTAASVAEIHRHAGVAERIHPPSTAVSLLDGGGTRNSALIRRAPTMPKPQWHPPWKLFRVISGHLGWVRSIAVEPGNQWFVTGSADRTIKIWDLASGKLKLSLTGHISTVRGVAVSSRSPYLFSCGEDKQVKCWDLEYNKVIRHYHGHLSAVYDLDLHPTIDVLVTCSRDASARVWDIRSKANVHTLTGHTNTVATVRCQAVEPQIITGSHDATIRLWDLIAGKTRATLTNHKKSVRTLVLHPRQ
;
A
#
# COMPACT_ATOMS: atom_id res chain seq x y z
N MET A 1 70.00 -13.76 -27.79
CA MET A 1 69.65 -12.61 -28.64
C MET A 1 69.01 -11.58 -27.75
N THR A 2 69.77 -10.57 -27.33
CA THR A 2 69.28 -9.45 -26.54
C THR A 2 68.58 -8.48 -27.49
N GLU A 3 67.25 -8.42 -27.46
CA GLU A 3 66.49 -7.48 -28.27
C GLU A 3 66.76 -6.04 -27.79
N ASP A 4 67.26 -5.19 -28.69
CA ASP A 4 67.47 -3.78 -28.43
C ASP A 4 66.13 -3.08 -28.20
N VAL A 5 65.86 -2.71 -26.95
CA VAL A 5 64.67 -1.96 -26.57
C VAL A 5 64.75 -0.57 -27.18
N GLN A 6 63.93 -0.31 -28.20
CA GLN A 6 63.87 0.98 -28.88
C GLN A 6 63.37 2.08 -27.91
N LYS A 7 64.30 2.88 -27.40
CA LYS A 7 64.04 3.96 -26.44
C LYS A 7 63.24 5.08 -27.12
N HIS A 8 61.96 5.17 -26.80
CA HIS A 8 61.10 6.28 -27.25
C HIS A 8 61.22 7.44 -26.27
N SER A 9 61.25 8.68 -26.79
CA SER A 9 61.20 9.90 -25.96
C SER A 9 59.96 9.89 -25.06
N VAL A 10 60.11 10.35 -23.81
CA VAL A 10 59.04 10.42 -22.81
C VAL A 10 57.83 11.16 -23.36
N HIS A 11 58.06 12.23 -24.13
CA HIS A 11 57.01 12.99 -24.79
C HIS A 11 56.16 12.11 -25.71
N THR A 12 56.80 11.31 -26.57
CA THR A 12 56.10 10.39 -27.50
C THR A 12 55.32 9.31 -26.75
N LEU A 13 55.85 8.86 -25.61
CA LEU A 13 55.22 7.82 -24.79
C LEU A 13 53.98 8.36 -24.06
N VAL A 14 54.05 9.59 -23.55
CA VAL A 14 52.92 10.31 -22.96
C VAL A 14 51.83 10.58 -23.99
N PHE A 15 52.19 11.04 -25.20
CA PHE A 15 51.19 11.26 -26.26
C PHE A 15 50.53 9.96 -26.73
N ARG A 16 51.29 8.86 -26.82
CA ARG A 16 50.73 7.55 -27.13
C ARG A 16 49.81 7.04 -26.03
N SER A 17 50.19 7.22 -24.76
CA SER A 17 49.36 6.88 -23.61
C SER A 17 48.05 7.69 -23.60
N LEU A 18 48.16 9.01 -23.78
CA LEU A 18 47.03 9.94 -23.79
C LEU A 18 46.05 9.63 -24.93
N LYS A 19 46.58 9.35 -26.13
CA LYS A 19 45.79 8.91 -27.27
C LYS A 19 45.10 7.57 -27.01
N ARG A 20 45.79 6.61 -26.35
CA ARG A 20 45.22 5.30 -26.02
C ARG A 20 44.08 5.41 -25.01
N THR A 21 44.21 6.27 -24.00
CA THR A 21 43.11 6.59 -23.07
C THR A 21 41.97 7.32 -23.78
N HIS A 22 42.28 8.32 -24.61
CA HIS A 22 41.27 9.04 -25.39
C HIS A 22 40.49 8.07 -26.29
N ASP A 23 41.17 7.24 -27.09
CA ASP A 23 40.51 6.30 -28.00
C ASP A 23 39.74 5.20 -27.26
N MET A 24 40.16 4.82 -26.04
CA MET A 24 39.42 3.88 -25.18
C MET A 24 38.15 4.48 -24.58
N PHE A 25 38.13 5.79 -24.28
CA PHE A 25 37.01 6.45 -23.61
C PHE A 25 36.11 7.27 -24.57
N VAL A 26 36.51 7.48 -25.82
CA VAL A 26 35.75 8.26 -26.82
C VAL A 26 34.71 7.43 -27.56
N ALA A 27 34.80 6.10 -27.53
CA ALA A 27 33.94 5.26 -28.35
C ALA A 27 32.48 5.12 -27.88
N ASP A 28 32.10 5.55 -26.66
CA ASP A 28 30.83 5.05 -26.08
C ASP A 28 29.93 6.09 -25.38
N HIS A 29 30.18 7.40 -25.56
CA HIS A 29 29.40 8.43 -24.85
C HIS A 29 28.41 9.26 -25.67
N ALA A 30 28.21 8.98 -26.97
CA ALA A 30 27.26 9.77 -27.77
C ALA A 30 26.64 9.11 -29.02
N LYS A 31 26.80 7.80 -29.25
CA LYS A 31 26.01 7.11 -30.29
C LYS A 31 24.89 6.34 -29.63
N ALA A 32 23.65 6.66 -30.02
CA ALA A 32 22.52 5.80 -29.69
C ALA A 32 22.84 4.40 -30.25
N ILE A 33 22.83 3.39 -29.38
CA ILE A 33 22.97 2.00 -29.78
C ILE A 33 21.89 1.74 -30.83
N ALA A 34 22.27 1.22 -31.99
CA ALA A 34 21.30 0.87 -33.03
C ALA A 34 20.28 -0.09 -32.41
N LEU A 35 19.00 0.29 -32.46
CA LEU A 35 17.93 -0.56 -31.98
C LEU A 35 17.92 -1.82 -32.85
N ASP A 36 18.31 -2.95 -32.25
CA ASP A 36 18.20 -4.24 -32.91
C ASP A 36 16.71 -4.59 -33.04
N ASP A 37 16.22 -4.62 -34.28
CA ASP A 37 14.81 -4.87 -34.61
C ASP A 37 14.33 -6.22 -34.05
N GLU A 38 15.21 -7.23 -34.00
CA GLU A 38 14.91 -8.53 -33.41
C GLU A 38 14.68 -8.42 -31.89
N SER A 39 15.56 -7.72 -31.17
CA SER A 39 15.37 -7.46 -29.73
C SER A 39 14.10 -6.64 -29.45
N HIS A 40 13.78 -5.67 -30.30
CA HIS A 40 12.58 -4.84 -30.16
C HIS A 40 11.31 -5.67 -30.40
N LYS A 41 11.33 -6.54 -31.41
CA LYS A 41 10.23 -7.47 -31.72
C LYS A 41 9.99 -8.48 -30.60
N GLN A 42 11.05 -9.03 -30.00
CA GLN A 42 10.92 -9.91 -28.83
C GLN A 42 10.35 -9.15 -27.62
N LYS A 43 10.85 -7.94 -27.34
CA LYS A 43 10.33 -7.09 -26.27
C LYS A 43 8.85 -6.77 -26.45
N MET A 44 8.44 -6.43 -27.68
CA MET A 44 7.02 -6.19 -28.01
C MET A 44 6.18 -7.45 -27.91
N GLY A 45 6.69 -8.61 -28.33
CA GLY A 45 5.99 -9.90 -28.18
C GLY A 45 5.76 -10.28 -26.72
N VAL A 46 6.76 -10.11 -25.86
CA VAL A 46 6.63 -10.34 -24.41
C VAL A 46 5.60 -9.37 -23.83
N LYS A 47 5.69 -8.07 -24.17
CA LYS A 47 4.75 -7.06 -23.68
C LYS A 47 3.31 -7.33 -24.11
N LEU A 48 3.10 -7.70 -25.38
CA LEU A 48 1.81 -8.12 -25.91
C LEU A 48 1.26 -9.33 -25.16
N LYS A 49 2.08 -10.34 -24.90
CA LYS A 49 1.66 -11.56 -24.21
C LYS A 49 1.34 -11.30 -22.73
N THR A 50 2.07 -10.43 -22.04
CA THR A 50 1.82 -10.10 -20.63
C THR A 50 0.67 -9.13 -20.42
N GLU A 51 0.55 -8.10 -21.27
CA GLU A 51 -0.48 -7.06 -21.10
C GLU A 51 -1.80 -7.43 -21.80
N TYR A 52 -1.73 -8.09 -22.96
CA TYR A 52 -2.89 -8.39 -23.82
C TYR A 52 -3.17 -9.89 -23.99
N GLY A 53 -2.37 -10.76 -23.40
CA GLY A 53 -2.63 -12.21 -23.30
C GLY A 53 -4.05 -12.56 -22.81
N PRO A 54 -4.65 -11.82 -21.85
CA PRO A 54 -6.03 -12.06 -21.42
C PRO A 54 -7.11 -11.66 -22.46
N VAL A 55 -6.77 -10.82 -23.43
CA VAL A 55 -7.70 -10.24 -24.42
C VAL A 55 -7.63 -10.94 -25.77
N LEU A 56 -6.53 -11.65 -26.06
CA LEU A 56 -6.28 -12.36 -27.33
C LEU A 56 -7.27 -13.50 -27.64
N HIS A 57 -8.04 -13.98 -26.66
CA HIS A 57 -9.08 -15.00 -26.87
C HIS A 57 -10.46 -14.41 -27.24
N MET A 58 -10.58 -13.09 -27.42
CA MET A 58 -11.79 -12.51 -27.98
C MET A 58 -11.92 -12.86 -29.47
N PRO A 59 -13.07 -13.35 -29.94
CA PRO A 59 -13.31 -13.55 -31.36
C PRO A 59 -13.24 -12.21 -32.09
N ILE A 60 -12.39 -12.12 -33.11
CA ILE A 60 -12.35 -10.97 -34.00
C ILE A 60 -13.69 -10.92 -34.75
N LEU A 61 -14.44 -9.83 -34.60
CA LEU A 61 -15.66 -9.59 -35.37
C LEU A 61 -15.28 -9.54 -36.86
N LYS A 62 -15.77 -10.50 -37.64
CA LYS A 62 -15.70 -10.44 -39.11
C LYS A 62 -16.57 -9.27 -39.56
N GLU A 63 -15.94 -8.15 -39.93
CA GLU A 63 -16.62 -7.12 -40.71
C GLU A 63 -17.13 -7.76 -42.01
N GLY A 64 -18.42 -7.57 -42.28
CA GLY A 64 -19.11 -8.03 -43.47
C GLY A 64 -18.53 -7.36 -44.71
N ARG A 65 -17.62 -8.06 -45.39
CA ARG A 65 -17.29 -7.79 -46.79
C ARG A 65 -18.43 -8.29 -47.67
N GLU A 66 -19.45 -7.45 -47.86
CA GLU A 66 -20.25 -7.54 -49.09
C GLU A 66 -19.48 -6.83 -50.20
N ARG A 67 -18.99 -7.63 -51.15
CA ARG A 67 -18.36 -7.16 -52.38
C ARG A 67 -19.44 -6.72 -53.34
N VAL A 68 -19.50 -5.41 -53.63
CA VAL A 68 -20.04 -4.92 -54.90
C VAL A 68 -18.93 -4.16 -55.62
N SER A 69 -18.66 -4.59 -56.84
CA SER A 69 -17.62 -4.16 -57.77
C SER A 69 -17.91 -2.78 -58.38
N HIS A 70 -16.91 -1.91 -58.49
CA HIS A 70 -16.46 -1.31 -59.77
C HIS A 70 -15.19 -0.46 -59.59
N HIS A 71 -14.42 -0.37 -60.68
CA HIS A 71 -13.04 0.14 -60.83
C HIS A 71 -12.96 1.69 -60.98
N PRO A 72 -11.76 2.31 -61.07
CA PRO A 72 -11.41 3.56 -60.41
C PRO A 72 -11.37 4.77 -61.35
N ASP A 73 -11.58 5.97 -60.81
CA ASP A 73 -11.00 7.19 -61.38
C ASP A 73 -10.98 8.35 -60.37
N GLY A 74 -9.92 9.16 -60.43
CA GLY A 74 -9.99 10.61 -60.23
C GLY A 74 -10.10 11.22 -58.81
N MET A 75 -8.94 11.65 -58.29
CA MET A 75 -8.65 12.93 -57.64
C MET A 75 -9.55 13.55 -56.53
N LEU A 76 -8.88 13.82 -55.39
CA LEU A 76 -8.90 15.04 -54.58
C LEU A 76 -10.25 15.73 -54.30
N SER A 77 -10.70 15.70 -53.05
CA SER A 77 -11.08 16.94 -52.34
C SER A 77 -11.32 16.73 -50.84
N HIS A 78 -10.75 17.65 -50.07
CA HIS A 78 -11.26 18.26 -48.83
C HIS A 78 -12.42 17.55 -48.11
N GLN A 79 -12.17 17.06 -46.88
CA GLN A 79 -13.22 16.81 -45.90
C GLN A 79 -13.07 17.74 -44.69
N SER A 80 -13.90 18.77 -44.75
CA SER A 80 -14.53 19.46 -43.63
C SER A 80 -15.10 18.49 -42.58
N TYR A 81 -14.94 18.84 -41.31
CA TYR A 81 -15.67 18.27 -40.17
C TYR A 81 -17.20 18.41 -40.36
N PRO A 82 -17.98 17.39 -39.98
CA PRO A 82 -19.36 17.58 -39.54
C PRO A 82 -19.49 17.45 -38.01
N GLN A 83 -20.53 18.12 -37.52
CA GLN A 83 -20.89 18.44 -36.15
C GLN A 83 -21.48 17.27 -35.33
N LEU A 84 -21.60 17.53 -34.02
CA LEU A 84 -22.34 16.77 -33.02
C LEU A 84 -23.73 16.31 -33.48
N GLY A 85 -24.02 15.04 -33.24
CA GLY A 85 -25.39 14.51 -33.26
C GLY A 85 -25.50 13.10 -33.83
N ASP A 86 -24.79 12.12 -33.26
CA ASP A 86 -25.18 10.70 -33.29
C ASP A 86 -24.22 9.92 -32.36
N ASP A 87 -24.68 9.55 -31.17
CA ASP A 87 -23.98 8.58 -30.32
C ASP A 87 -24.31 7.17 -30.84
N PRO A 88 -23.36 6.38 -31.37
CA PRO A 88 -23.63 5.00 -31.69
C PRO A 88 -23.83 4.21 -30.40
N GLU A 89 -25.01 3.59 -30.28
CA GLU A 89 -25.43 2.76 -29.16
C GLU A 89 -24.53 1.51 -29.04
N TYR A 90 -23.57 1.55 -28.11
CA TYR A 90 -22.68 0.41 -27.84
C TYR A 90 -23.38 -0.63 -26.95
N LEU A 91 -23.99 -1.65 -27.57
CA LEU A 91 -24.54 -2.80 -26.87
C LEU A 91 -23.41 -3.74 -26.41
N ILE A 92 -23.00 -3.63 -25.15
CA ILE A 92 -22.03 -4.54 -24.52
C ILE A 92 -22.75 -5.85 -24.18
N THR A 93 -22.57 -6.89 -25.00
CA THR A 93 -23.04 -8.24 -24.69
C THR A 93 -22.04 -8.93 -23.75
N GLY A 94 -22.38 -9.01 -22.46
CA GLY A 94 -21.60 -9.76 -21.47
C GLY A 94 -21.74 -11.27 -21.66
N THR A 95 -20.68 -12.03 -21.40
CA THR A 95 -20.60 -13.50 -21.54
C THR A 95 -21.21 -14.29 -20.37
N ASN A 96 -21.99 -13.63 -19.49
CA ASN A 96 -22.56 -14.25 -18.29
C ASN A 96 -24.08 -14.42 -18.44
N ALA A 97 -24.60 -15.56 -17.97
CA ALA A 97 -26.03 -15.92 -18.06
C ALA A 97 -26.97 -15.04 -17.19
N TYR A 98 -26.45 -14.05 -16.47
CA TYR A 98 -27.22 -13.12 -15.65
C TYR A 98 -26.81 -11.68 -15.94
N PRO A 99 -27.75 -10.74 -15.98
CA PRO A 99 -27.45 -9.33 -16.29
C PRO A 99 -26.53 -8.72 -15.23
N SER A 100 -25.48 -8.04 -15.70
CA SER A 100 -24.41 -7.43 -14.89
C SER A 100 -24.83 -6.12 -14.20
N GLY A 101 -26.08 -5.98 -13.77
CA GLY A 101 -26.53 -4.84 -12.97
C GLY A 101 -28.06 -4.63 -12.96
N PRO A 102 -28.59 -3.91 -11.96
CA PRO A 102 -30.01 -3.57 -11.90
C PRO A 102 -30.39 -2.62 -13.04
N GLY A 103 -31.39 -3.00 -13.86
CA GLY A 103 -31.97 -2.15 -14.91
C GLY A 103 -31.62 -2.50 -16.36
N VAL A 104 -30.83 -3.55 -16.61
CA VAL A 104 -30.56 -4.03 -17.99
C VAL A 104 -31.67 -4.99 -18.43
N ALA A 105 -32.29 -4.74 -19.58
CA ALA A 105 -33.36 -5.57 -20.13
C ALA A 105 -32.85 -6.97 -20.51
N LEU A 106 -33.60 -8.02 -20.13
CA LEU A 106 -33.28 -9.41 -20.42
C LEU A 106 -33.52 -9.72 -21.91
N THR A 107 -32.47 -10.12 -22.63
CA THR A 107 -32.56 -10.56 -24.04
C THR A 107 -33.27 -11.92 -24.15
N ALA A 108 -33.96 -12.18 -25.25
CA ALA A 108 -34.83 -13.35 -25.46
C ALA A 108 -34.18 -14.72 -25.14
N ASP A 109 -32.85 -14.84 -25.25
CA ASP A 109 -32.11 -16.08 -25.00
C ASP A 109 -31.91 -16.40 -23.50
N THR A 110 -32.05 -15.41 -22.60
CA THR A 110 -31.97 -15.65 -21.13
C THR A 110 -33.30 -16.10 -20.52
N LYS A 111 -34.38 -16.19 -21.30
CA LYS A 111 -35.70 -16.66 -20.82
C LYS A 111 -35.84 -18.18 -20.75
N ILE A 112 -34.91 -18.95 -21.33
CA ILE A 112 -35.06 -20.39 -21.52
C ILE A 112 -34.25 -21.16 -20.48
N HIS A 113 -34.70 -21.18 -19.23
CA HIS A 113 -34.54 -22.31 -18.30
C HIS A 113 -35.25 -21.99 -16.99
N ARG A 114 -36.54 -22.34 -16.90
CA ARG A 114 -37.37 -22.06 -15.72
C ARG A 114 -37.26 -23.10 -14.60
N ASN A 115 -36.62 -24.25 -14.81
CA ASN A 115 -36.49 -25.30 -13.79
C ASN A 115 -35.03 -25.82 -13.72
N PRO A 116 -34.38 -25.85 -12.54
CA PRO A 116 -33.09 -26.51 -12.35
C PRO A 116 -33.21 -28.01 -12.59
N SER A 117 -32.20 -28.63 -13.21
CA SER A 117 -32.13 -30.09 -13.36
C SER A 117 -32.06 -30.79 -12.00
N GLU A 118 -32.66 -31.99 -11.87
CA GLU A 118 -32.71 -32.73 -10.60
C GLU A 118 -31.31 -32.96 -9.97
N GLY A 119 -30.26 -33.07 -10.79
CA GLY A 119 -28.87 -33.16 -10.32
C GLY A 119 -28.35 -31.87 -9.66
N ALA A 120 -28.81 -30.70 -10.11
CA ALA A 120 -28.49 -29.41 -9.49
C ALA A 120 -29.20 -29.24 -8.14
N VAL A 121 -30.44 -29.75 -8.03
CA VAL A 121 -31.16 -29.78 -6.76
C VAL A 121 -30.46 -30.74 -5.78
N HIS A 122 -30.06 -31.93 -6.22
CA HIS A 122 -29.41 -32.92 -5.35
C HIS A 122 -28.07 -32.42 -4.79
N SER A 123 -27.26 -31.77 -5.63
CA SER A 123 -25.99 -31.14 -5.23
C SER A 123 -26.18 -29.94 -4.28
N LEU A 124 -27.25 -29.17 -4.44
CA LEU A 124 -27.61 -28.10 -3.49
C LEU A 124 -28.06 -28.65 -2.13
N THR A 125 -28.85 -29.74 -2.10
CA THR A 125 -29.22 -30.40 -0.83
C THR A 125 -28.01 -30.98 -0.08
N LEU A 126 -27.00 -31.48 -0.79
CA LEU A 126 -25.77 -31.98 -0.17
C LEU A 126 -24.84 -30.86 0.32
N ALA A 127 -24.96 -29.65 -0.25
CA ALA A 127 -24.16 -28.49 0.12
C ALA A 127 -24.74 -27.67 1.28
N LEU A 128 -25.95 -28.00 1.75
CA LEU A 128 -26.55 -27.34 2.91
C LEU A 128 -26.01 -27.93 4.23
N PRO A 129 -25.53 -27.10 5.16
CA PRO A 129 -25.11 -27.58 6.47
C PRO A 129 -26.31 -28.13 7.27
N PRO A 130 -26.10 -29.14 8.14
CA PRO A 130 -27.19 -29.73 8.92
C PRO A 130 -27.83 -28.71 9.85
N SER A 131 -29.16 -28.72 9.93
CA SER A 131 -29.93 -27.82 10.79
C SER A 131 -29.62 -28.04 12.28
N LEU A 132 -29.68 -26.95 13.06
CA LEU A 132 -29.41 -26.92 14.50
C LEU A 132 -30.18 -28.00 15.31
N ALA A 133 -31.39 -28.35 14.89
CA ALA A 133 -32.18 -29.41 15.51
C ALA A 133 -31.51 -30.81 15.47
N ARG A 134 -30.64 -31.07 14.47
CA ARG A 134 -29.87 -32.32 14.36
C ARG A 134 -28.58 -32.29 15.19
N GLN A 135 -28.01 -31.10 15.42
CA GLN A 135 -26.84 -30.92 16.28
C GLN A 135 -27.22 -31.04 17.76
N ASP A 136 -28.40 -30.56 18.16
CA ASP A 136 -28.86 -30.68 19.55
C ASP A 136 -29.30 -32.10 19.93
N ALA A 137 -29.82 -32.89 18.98
CA ALA A 137 -30.09 -34.32 19.20
C ALA A 137 -28.81 -35.12 19.56
N SER A 138 -27.66 -34.71 19.03
CA SER A 138 -26.36 -35.33 19.31
C SER A 138 -25.74 -34.94 20.66
N ARG A 139 -26.19 -33.83 21.25
CA ARG A 139 -25.71 -33.33 22.55
C ARG A 139 -26.39 -34.00 23.74
N THR A 140 -27.49 -34.72 23.53
CA THR A 140 -28.34 -35.21 24.63
C THR A 140 -28.19 -36.71 24.92
N ALA A 141 -27.13 -37.36 24.43
CA ALA A 141 -26.85 -38.76 24.76
C ALA A 141 -25.39 -38.95 25.17
N ALA A 142 -25.09 -38.61 26.43
CA ALA A 142 -23.87 -39.10 27.06
C ALA A 142 -23.95 -40.63 27.15
N SER A 143 -22.99 -41.32 26.52
CA SER A 143 -22.91 -42.77 26.61
C SER A 143 -22.46 -43.18 28.02
N VAL A 144 -23.05 -44.25 28.55
CA VAL A 144 -22.84 -44.82 29.90
C VAL A 144 -21.36 -45.18 30.20
N ALA A 145 -20.48 -45.14 29.20
CA ALA A 145 -19.05 -45.43 29.31
C ALA A 145 -18.18 -44.27 29.85
N GLU A 146 -18.69 -43.03 29.91
CA GLU A 146 -17.93 -41.86 30.41
C GLU A 146 -18.15 -41.57 31.91
N ILE A 147 -19.18 -42.14 32.54
CA ILE A 147 -19.49 -41.91 33.95
C ILE A 147 -18.59 -42.74 34.90
N HIS A 148 -17.95 -43.82 34.42
CA HIS A 148 -17.09 -44.66 35.25
C HIS A 148 -15.62 -44.21 35.32
N ARG A 149 -15.20 -43.17 34.58
CA ARG A 149 -13.79 -42.74 34.55
C ARG A 149 -13.41 -41.65 35.56
N HIS A 150 -14.37 -41.11 36.30
CA HIS A 150 -14.12 -40.08 37.32
C HIS A 150 -14.78 -40.40 38.66
N ALA A 151 -14.33 -41.48 39.30
CA ALA A 151 -14.54 -41.70 40.72
C ALA A 151 -13.23 -42.19 41.37
N GLY A 152 -12.59 -41.32 42.16
CA GLY A 152 -11.70 -41.76 43.23
C GLY A 152 -10.24 -41.29 43.17
N VAL A 153 -9.93 -40.42 44.15
CA VAL A 153 -8.67 -40.39 44.93
C VAL A 153 -7.48 -39.57 44.40
N ALA A 154 -6.91 -38.83 45.36
CA ALA A 154 -5.82 -37.86 45.29
C ALA A 154 -4.43 -38.51 45.35
N GLU A 155 -3.41 -37.88 44.74
CA GLU A 155 -2.13 -37.47 45.38
C GLU A 155 -1.07 -36.98 44.37
N ARG A 156 -0.38 -35.91 44.77
CA ARG A 156 1.06 -35.55 44.63
C ARG A 156 1.87 -35.74 43.32
N ILE A 157 2.36 -34.59 42.84
CA ILE A 157 3.76 -34.20 42.49
C ILE A 157 4.75 -35.28 41.98
N HIS A 158 5.12 -35.23 40.69
CA HIS A 158 6.49 -35.06 40.13
C HIS A 158 6.52 -35.31 38.59
N PRO A 159 7.48 -34.73 37.83
CA PRO A 159 7.55 -34.86 36.37
C PRO A 159 8.57 -35.93 35.91
N PRO A 160 8.38 -36.55 34.72
CA PRO A 160 9.52 -37.11 33.97
C PRO A 160 9.47 -36.69 32.48
N SER A 161 10.54 -36.12 31.90
CA SER A 161 11.75 -36.78 31.36
C SER A 161 11.47 -37.81 30.25
N THR A 162 12.01 -37.49 29.08
CA THR A 162 12.18 -38.31 27.88
C THR A 162 12.66 -39.74 28.15
N ALA A 163 12.00 -40.75 27.54
CA ALA A 163 12.64 -41.91 26.92
C ALA A 163 11.64 -42.85 26.21
N VAL A 164 11.93 -43.10 24.93
CA VAL A 164 11.94 -44.42 24.27
C VAL A 164 10.63 -45.24 24.26
N SER A 165 9.98 -45.28 23.10
CA SER A 165 9.03 -46.33 22.75
C SER A 165 9.76 -47.43 21.96
N LEU A 166 9.95 -48.57 22.61
CA LEU A 166 10.33 -49.84 21.98
C LEU A 166 9.13 -50.44 21.24
N LEU A 167 9.47 -51.10 20.14
CA LEU A 167 8.58 -51.71 19.17
C LEU A 167 7.99 -53.02 19.68
N ASP A 168 6.69 -53.21 19.43
CA ASP A 168 6.06 -54.50 19.12
C ASP A 168 4.80 -54.11 18.31
N GLY A 169 4.50 -54.53 17.09
CA GLY A 169 4.76 -55.79 16.41
C GLY A 169 3.45 -56.15 15.70
N GLY A 170 3.19 -55.60 14.51
CA GLY A 170 2.04 -56.03 13.69
C GLY A 170 1.47 -55.02 12.70
N GLY A 171 1.69 -55.26 11.40
CA GLY A 171 0.70 -54.95 10.35
C GLY A 171 0.68 -53.54 9.77
N THR A 172 1.72 -53.22 8.98
CA THR A 172 1.69 -52.34 7.79
C THR A 172 0.38 -51.62 7.43
N ARG A 173 0.21 -50.41 7.96
CA ARG A 173 -0.35 -49.29 7.17
C ARG A 173 0.47 -48.04 7.46
N ASN A 174 1.44 -47.78 6.57
CA ASN A 174 2.05 -46.46 6.41
C ASN A 174 0.95 -45.45 6.02
N SER A 175 0.13 -45.04 6.98
CA SER A 175 -0.60 -43.79 6.92
C SER A 175 0.36 -42.70 7.36
N ALA A 176 1.32 -42.41 6.48
CA ALA A 176 1.97 -41.12 6.52
C ALA A 176 0.83 -40.10 6.40
N LEU A 177 0.40 -39.55 7.54
CA LEU A 177 -0.48 -38.41 7.61
C LEU A 177 0.28 -37.30 6.89
N ILE A 178 0.04 -37.18 5.58
CA ILE A 178 0.38 -36.00 4.80
C ILE A 178 -0.36 -34.89 5.53
N ARG A 179 0.37 -34.18 6.40
CA ARG A 179 -0.10 -32.94 7.01
C ARG A 179 -0.41 -32.04 5.83
N ARG A 180 -1.69 -31.98 5.46
CA ARG A 180 -2.18 -31.03 4.46
C ARG A 180 -1.63 -29.68 4.88
N ALA A 181 -0.81 -29.07 4.03
CA ALA A 181 -0.24 -27.76 4.29
C ALA A 181 -1.40 -26.84 4.74
N PRO A 182 -1.23 -26.05 5.81
CA PRO A 182 -2.29 -25.19 6.30
C PRO A 182 -2.81 -24.36 5.13
N THR A 183 -4.07 -24.59 4.76
CA THR A 183 -4.70 -23.91 3.63
C THR A 183 -4.67 -22.43 3.95
N MET A 184 -3.87 -21.66 3.21
CA MET A 184 -3.82 -20.22 3.38
C MET A 184 -5.26 -19.69 3.34
N PRO A 185 -5.67 -18.84 4.31
CA PRO A 185 -7.01 -18.29 4.32
C PRO A 185 -7.25 -17.57 3.00
N LYS A 186 -8.40 -17.82 2.38
CA LYS A 186 -8.76 -17.18 1.12
C LYS A 186 -8.79 -15.66 1.35
N PRO A 187 -8.01 -14.85 0.62
CA PRO A 187 -8.03 -13.41 0.77
C PRO A 187 -9.39 -12.86 0.32
N GLN A 188 -9.78 -11.72 0.90
CA GLN A 188 -10.95 -10.98 0.44
C GLN A 188 -10.62 -10.31 -0.90
N TRP A 189 -11.56 -10.38 -1.86
CA TRP A 189 -11.41 -9.67 -3.12
C TRP A 189 -11.65 -8.17 -2.89
N HIS A 190 -10.75 -7.34 -3.42
CA HIS A 190 -10.84 -5.88 -3.41
C HIS A 190 -10.74 -5.36 -4.85
N PRO A 191 -11.45 -4.28 -5.21
CA PRO A 191 -11.38 -3.69 -6.55
C PRO A 191 -9.99 -3.08 -6.82
N PRO A 192 -9.47 -3.15 -8.06
CA PRO A 192 -8.20 -2.53 -8.42
C PRO A 192 -8.31 -1.00 -8.47
N TRP A 193 -7.24 -0.31 -8.06
CA TRP A 193 -7.16 1.14 -8.10
C TRP A 193 -6.75 1.63 -9.49
N LYS A 194 -7.34 2.74 -9.96
CA LYS A 194 -6.95 3.45 -11.19
C LYS A 194 -6.66 4.93 -10.88
N LEU A 195 -5.70 5.51 -11.59
CA LEU A 195 -5.42 6.94 -11.50
C LEU A 195 -6.61 7.74 -12.04
N PHE A 196 -7.18 8.61 -11.21
CA PHE A 196 -8.31 9.45 -11.61
C PHE A 196 -7.92 10.91 -11.88
N ARG A 197 -6.90 11.43 -11.18
CA ARG A 197 -6.49 12.84 -11.26
C ARG A 197 -5.04 13.02 -10.84
N VAL A 198 -4.34 13.92 -11.54
CA VAL A 198 -3.01 14.42 -11.18
C VAL A 198 -3.14 15.91 -10.84
N ILE A 199 -2.82 16.28 -9.61
CA ILE A 199 -2.86 17.68 -9.15
C ILE A 199 -1.43 18.20 -9.16
N SER A 200 -1.18 19.26 -9.93
CA SER A 200 0.10 19.93 -10.01
C SER A 200 -0.01 21.35 -9.42
N GLY A 201 1.06 21.81 -8.77
CA GLY A 201 1.13 23.17 -8.25
C GLY A 201 2.10 23.38 -7.09
N HIS A 202 2.71 22.32 -6.55
CA HIS A 202 3.87 22.45 -5.67
C HIS A 202 5.15 22.63 -6.47
N LEU A 203 6.11 23.37 -5.90
CA LEU A 203 7.42 23.62 -6.51
C LEU A 203 8.51 22.67 -6.00
N GLY A 204 8.16 21.79 -5.06
CA GLY A 204 9.06 20.83 -4.45
C GLY A 204 8.37 19.51 -4.13
N TRP A 205 9.12 18.59 -3.53
CA TRP A 205 8.57 17.30 -3.12
C TRP A 205 7.48 17.47 -2.07
N VAL A 206 6.31 16.91 -2.34
CA VAL A 206 5.22 16.81 -1.36
C VAL A 206 5.60 15.73 -0.35
N ARG A 207 5.70 16.10 0.92
CA ARG A 207 6.20 15.23 2.01
C ARG A 207 5.09 14.64 2.87
N SER A 208 3.98 15.36 3.00
CA SER A 208 2.83 14.96 3.82
C SER A 208 1.52 15.37 3.18
N ILE A 209 0.49 14.62 3.54
CA ILE A 209 -0.89 14.87 3.18
C ILE A 209 -1.76 14.59 4.41
N ALA A 210 -2.76 15.43 4.65
CA ALA A 210 -3.80 15.21 5.65
C ALA A 210 -5.15 15.61 5.07
N VAL A 211 -6.18 14.83 5.36
CA VAL A 211 -7.54 15.09 4.89
C VAL A 211 -8.36 15.67 6.04
N GLU A 212 -9.23 16.61 5.71
CA GLU A 212 -10.17 17.19 6.66
C GLU A 212 -11.29 16.18 7.01
N PRO A 213 -11.76 16.10 8.28
CA PRO A 213 -12.77 15.14 8.70
C PRO A 213 -14.10 15.17 7.92
N GLY A 214 -14.54 16.35 7.49
CA GLY A 214 -15.72 16.59 6.65
C GLY A 214 -15.50 16.39 5.15
N ASN A 215 -14.31 15.91 4.72
CA ASN A 215 -13.95 15.58 3.35
C ASN A 215 -14.11 16.73 2.33
N GLN A 216 -14.15 17.99 2.78
CA GLN A 216 -14.30 19.13 1.85
C GLN A 216 -12.98 19.52 1.19
N TRP A 217 -11.89 19.39 1.93
CA TRP A 217 -10.56 19.77 1.48
C TRP A 217 -9.50 18.85 2.08
N PHE A 218 -8.31 18.92 1.52
CA PHE A 218 -7.13 18.24 2.06
C PHE A 218 -5.94 19.19 1.99
N VAL A 219 -4.92 18.87 2.78
CA VAL A 219 -3.74 19.71 2.93
C VAL A 219 -2.50 18.94 2.58
N THR A 220 -1.56 19.61 1.93
CA THR A 220 -0.27 19.05 1.57
C THR A 220 0.85 19.93 2.11
N GLY A 221 1.84 19.29 2.71
CA GLY A 221 3.10 19.92 3.11
C GLY A 221 4.19 19.60 2.10
N SER A 222 4.92 20.62 1.64
CA SER A 222 5.93 20.46 0.58
C SER A 222 7.32 20.99 0.99
N ALA A 223 8.32 20.53 0.25
CA ALA A 223 9.70 21.03 0.33
C ALA A 223 9.84 22.49 -0.15
N ASP A 224 8.83 23.04 -0.84
CA ASP A 224 8.76 24.47 -1.18
C ASP A 224 8.47 25.38 0.02
N ARG A 225 8.36 24.80 1.23
CA ARG A 225 8.10 25.46 2.53
C ARG A 225 6.68 26.00 2.67
N THR A 226 5.80 25.67 1.73
CA THR A 226 4.40 26.05 1.74
C THR A 226 3.51 24.88 2.16
N ILE A 227 2.40 25.22 2.78
CA ILE A 227 1.30 24.31 3.07
C ILE A 227 0.15 24.72 2.17
N LYS A 228 -0.31 23.83 1.29
CA LYS A 228 -1.39 24.13 0.35
C LYS A 228 -2.65 23.38 0.75
N ILE A 229 -3.77 24.10 0.77
CA ILE A 229 -5.11 23.54 0.99
C ILE A 229 -5.77 23.41 -0.37
N TRP A 230 -6.25 22.21 -0.67
CA TRP A 230 -6.86 21.84 -1.93
C TRP A 230 -8.29 21.41 -1.69
N ASP A 231 -9.16 21.72 -2.64
CA ASP A 231 -10.50 21.18 -2.67
C ASP A 231 -10.48 19.68 -3.03
N LEU A 232 -11.13 18.83 -2.23
CA LEU A 232 -11.05 17.38 -2.42
C LEU A 232 -11.82 16.92 -3.67
N ALA A 233 -12.99 17.51 -3.91
CA ALA A 233 -13.85 17.16 -5.04
C ALA A 233 -13.28 17.65 -6.37
N SER A 234 -12.90 18.93 -6.48
CA SER A 234 -12.41 19.52 -7.73
C SER A 234 -10.89 19.40 -7.93
N GLY A 235 -10.11 19.25 -6.86
CA GLY A 235 -8.64 19.28 -6.92
C GLY A 235 -8.05 20.68 -7.15
N LYS A 236 -8.85 21.75 -7.00
CA LYS A 236 -8.37 23.13 -7.15
C LYS A 236 -7.69 23.63 -5.88
N LEU A 237 -6.69 24.49 -6.05
CA LEU A 237 -6.03 25.16 -4.93
C LEU A 237 -6.98 26.17 -4.29
N LYS A 238 -7.24 26.04 -2.99
CA LYS A 238 -8.04 26.98 -2.19
C LYS A 238 -7.17 28.03 -1.52
N LEU A 239 -6.12 27.59 -0.84
CA LEU A 239 -5.27 28.47 -0.04
C LEU A 239 -3.82 27.99 -0.06
N SER A 240 -2.88 28.94 0.02
CA SER A 240 -1.47 28.68 0.19
C SER A 240 -0.99 29.38 1.47
N LEU A 241 -0.69 28.60 2.50
CA LEU A 241 -0.18 29.06 3.78
C LEU A 241 1.36 29.07 3.74
N THR A 242 1.95 30.23 4.01
CA THR A 242 3.40 30.43 4.11
C THR A 242 3.79 30.73 5.54
N GLY A 243 4.92 30.19 5.98
CA GLY A 243 5.42 30.47 7.32
C GLY A 243 6.52 29.53 7.80
N HIS A 244 6.62 28.31 7.28
CA HIS A 244 7.78 27.46 7.56
C HIS A 244 9.03 27.99 6.85
N ILE A 245 10.18 27.84 7.51
CA ILE A 245 11.46 28.33 7.00
C ILE A 245 12.15 27.26 6.13
N SER A 246 11.85 25.98 6.41
CA SER A 246 12.38 24.81 5.71
C SER A 246 11.23 23.89 5.28
N THR A 247 11.57 22.71 4.76
CA THR A 247 10.62 21.74 4.23
C THR A 247 9.58 21.36 5.29
N VAL A 248 8.30 21.34 4.89
CA VAL A 248 7.23 20.86 5.74
C VAL A 248 7.19 19.35 5.64
N ARG A 249 7.31 18.66 6.77
CA ARG A 249 7.48 17.21 6.84
C ARG A 249 6.21 16.48 7.23
N GLY A 250 5.51 16.99 8.23
CA GLY A 250 4.24 16.46 8.71
C GLY A 250 3.17 17.55 8.75
N VAL A 251 1.94 17.15 8.47
CA VAL A 251 0.74 17.97 8.60
C VAL A 251 -0.34 17.07 9.19
N ALA A 252 -1.09 17.56 10.17
CA ALA A 252 -2.29 16.90 10.67
C ALA A 252 -3.39 17.93 10.93
N VAL A 253 -4.63 17.56 10.62
CA VAL A 253 -5.81 18.36 10.90
C VAL A 253 -6.47 17.80 12.15
N SER A 254 -6.82 18.66 13.12
CA SER A 254 -7.56 18.23 14.29
C SER A 254 -9.01 17.96 13.93
N SER A 255 -9.57 16.87 14.47
CA SER A 255 -11.00 16.54 14.31
C SER A 255 -11.90 17.23 15.34
N ARG A 256 -11.33 17.72 16.44
CA ARG A 256 -12.07 18.32 17.57
C ARG A 256 -12.07 19.84 17.54
N SER A 257 -10.98 20.42 17.05
CA SER A 257 -10.75 21.87 17.02
C SER A 257 -10.49 22.31 15.58
N PRO A 258 -10.85 23.53 15.17
CA PRO A 258 -10.59 24.06 13.82
C PRO A 258 -9.11 24.44 13.63
N TYR A 259 -8.20 23.53 13.99
CA TYR A 259 -6.76 23.75 13.98
C TYR A 259 -6.06 22.79 13.02
N LEU A 260 -5.04 23.32 12.36
CA LEU A 260 -4.10 22.55 11.58
C LEU A 260 -2.74 22.61 12.25
N PHE A 261 -2.09 21.45 12.35
CA PHE A 261 -0.76 21.31 12.89
C PHE A 261 0.21 20.98 11.77
N SER A 262 1.37 21.61 11.80
CA SER A 262 2.43 21.33 10.85
C SER A 262 3.77 21.27 11.54
N CYS A 263 4.66 20.41 11.04
CA CYS A 263 6.02 20.27 11.51
C CYS A 263 6.99 20.29 10.34
N GLY A 264 8.19 20.80 10.58
CA GLY A 264 9.20 20.95 9.52
C GLY A 264 10.63 20.65 9.96
N GLU A 265 11.51 20.67 8.96
CA GLU A 265 12.96 20.58 9.17
C GLU A 265 13.54 21.85 9.82
N ASP A 266 12.74 22.91 9.94
CA ASP A 266 13.06 24.14 10.68
C ASP A 266 13.00 24.00 12.20
N LYS A 267 12.78 22.77 12.70
CA LYS A 267 12.63 22.42 14.13
C LYS A 267 11.37 23.01 14.76
N GLN A 268 10.50 23.64 13.97
CA GLN A 268 9.29 24.27 14.45
C GLN A 268 8.10 23.35 14.24
N VAL A 269 7.21 23.36 15.23
CA VAL A 269 5.87 22.81 15.10
C VAL A 269 4.91 23.97 15.30
N LYS A 270 4.00 24.14 14.34
CA LYS A 270 3.08 25.29 14.27
C LYS A 270 1.65 24.83 14.37
N CYS A 271 0.86 25.59 15.13
CA CYS A 271 -0.60 25.49 15.13
C CYS A 271 -1.14 26.65 14.29
N TRP A 272 -1.89 26.31 13.26
CA TRP A 272 -2.60 27.23 12.39
C TRP A 272 -4.06 27.25 12.79
N ASP A 273 -4.59 28.45 12.94
CA ASP A 273 -6.03 28.64 13.04
C ASP A 273 -6.62 28.66 11.63
N LEU A 274 -7.57 27.76 11.35
CA LEU A 274 -8.20 27.68 10.04
C LEU A 274 -9.26 28.78 9.83
N GLU A 275 -9.76 29.40 10.90
CA GLU A 275 -10.69 30.53 10.80
C GLU A 275 -9.95 31.80 10.37
N TYR A 276 -8.79 32.06 10.99
CA TYR A 276 -7.97 33.24 10.70
C TYR A 276 -6.90 33.01 9.64
N ASN A 277 -6.63 31.76 9.26
CA ASN A 277 -5.57 31.34 8.35
C ASN A 277 -4.18 31.83 8.75
N LYS A 278 -3.91 31.89 10.06
CA LYS A 278 -2.66 32.40 10.64
C LYS A 278 -2.09 31.42 11.65
N VAL A 279 -0.77 31.49 11.85
CA VAL A 279 -0.10 30.78 12.93
C VAL A 279 -0.46 31.43 14.26
N ILE A 280 -1.00 30.65 15.18
CA ILE A 280 -1.40 31.13 16.52
C ILE A 280 -0.47 30.61 17.62
N ARG A 281 0.16 29.45 17.43
CA ARG A 281 1.05 28.85 18.43
C ARG A 281 2.27 28.23 17.78
N HIS A 282 3.39 28.36 18.46
CA HIS A 282 4.66 27.70 18.14
C HIS A 282 5.02 26.77 19.30
N TYR A 283 5.23 25.48 19.03
CA TYR A 283 5.76 24.54 20.01
C TYR A 283 7.27 24.45 19.83
N HIS A 284 8.00 24.91 20.85
CA HIS A 284 9.46 25.01 20.84
C HIS A 284 10.07 24.02 21.84
N GLY A 285 11.16 23.37 21.43
CA GLY A 285 11.93 22.45 22.28
C GLY A 285 12.56 21.28 21.53
N HIS A 286 12.22 21.08 20.25
CA HIS A 286 12.94 20.14 19.39
C HIS A 286 14.34 20.64 19.08
N LEU A 287 15.33 19.76 19.26
CA LEU A 287 16.75 20.10 19.05
C LEU A 287 17.13 20.03 17.57
N SER A 288 16.35 19.30 16.78
CA SER A 288 16.59 19.03 15.36
C SER A 288 15.28 18.97 14.57
N ALA A 289 15.38 18.60 13.29
CA ALA A 289 14.26 18.54 12.36
C ALA A 289 13.14 17.62 12.87
N VAL A 290 11.89 18.06 12.71
CA VAL A 290 10.70 17.28 13.08
C VAL A 290 10.18 16.56 11.84
N TYR A 291 10.05 15.25 11.90
CA TYR A 291 9.78 14.37 10.76
C TYR A 291 8.30 14.06 10.58
N ASP A 292 7.59 13.84 11.68
CA ASP A 292 6.18 13.46 11.68
C ASP A 292 5.50 14.03 12.93
N LEU A 293 4.19 14.18 12.86
CA LEU A 293 3.36 14.64 13.96
C LEU A 293 2.02 13.91 13.91
N ASP A 294 1.45 13.62 15.07
CA ASP A 294 0.12 13.04 15.16
C ASP A 294 -0.64 13.60 16.37
N LEU A 295 -1.95 13.66 16.24
CA LEU A 295 -2.84 14.17 17.28
C LEU A 295 -3.48 13.00 18.02
N HIS A 296 -3.58 13.13 19.34
CA HIS A 296 -4.34 12.16 20.10
C HIS A 296 -5.85 12.35 19.84
N PRO A 297 -6.62 11.28 19.55
CA PRO A 297 -8.00 11.42 19.09
C PRO A 297 -8.98 11.88 20.20
N THR A 298 -8.69 11.61 21.47
CA THR A 298 -9.61 11.90 22.59
C THR A 298 -9.10 12.94 23.58
N ILE A 299 -7.79 13.20 23.59
CA ILE A 299 -7.10 14.09 24.53
C ILE A 299 -6.47 15.17 23.68
N ASP A 300 -6.54 16.42 24.11
CA ASP A 300 -6.01 17.56 23.37
C ASP A 300 -4.48 17.67 23.51
N VAL A 301 -3.80 16.61 23.07
CA VAL A 301 -2.35 16.42 23.12
C VAL A 301 -1.83 16.16 21.71
N LEU A 302 -0.70 16.78 21.41
CA LEU A 302 0.02 16.64 20.16
C LEU A 302 1.31 15.85 20.39
N VAL A 303 1.55 14.83 19.59
CA VAL A 303 2.80 14.07 19.63
C VAL A 303 3.61 14.33 18.38
N THR A 304 4.91 14.49 18.54
CA THR A 304 5.82 14.90 17.46
C THR A 304 7.09 14.09 17.50
N CYS A 305 7.62 13.74 16.33
CA CYS A 305 8.82 12.93 16.18
C CYS A 305 9.95 13.73 15.56
N SER A 306 11.15 13.59 16.12
CA SER A 306 12.29 14.40 15.72
C SER A 306 13.52 13.56 15.38
N ARG A 307 14.41 14.20 14.61
CA ARG A 307 15.74 13.71 14.28
C ARG A 307 16.65 13.59 15.51
N ASP A 308 16.31 14.25 16.61
CA ASP A 308 17.06 14.20 17.88
C ASP A 308 16.82 12.89 18.68
N ALA A 309 16.27 11.86 18.04
CA ALA A 309 15.95 10.55 18.62
C ALA A 309 14.93 10.60 19.77
N SER A 310 14.18 11.70 19.88
CA SER A 310 13.08 11.84 20.83
C SER A 310 11.73 12.01 20.13
N ALA A 311 10.68 11.51 20.78
CA ALA A 311 9.32 11.96 20.52
C ALA A 311 8.87 12.87 21.67
N ARG A 312 8.21 13.97 21.37
CA ARG A 312 7.72 14.92 22.38
C ARG A 312 6.21 14.98 22.38
N VAL A 313 5.66 15.04 23.58
CA VAL A 313 4.23 15.13 23.87
C VAL A 313 3.95 16.55 24.35
N TRP A 314 3.09 17.27 23.63
CA TRP A 314 2.76 18.66 23.88
C TRP A 314 1.31 18.79 24.30
N ASP A 315 1.04 19.62 25.30
CA ASP A 315 -0.30 20.12 25.53
C ASP A 315 -0.60 21.23 24.52
N ILE A 316 -1.68 21.05 23.74
CA ILE A 316 -2.08 21.94 22.65
C ILE A 316 -2.36 23.37 23.16
N ARG A 317 -2.93 23.49 24.37
CA ARG A 317 -3.35 24.80 24.89
C ARG A 317 -2.19 25.57 25.50
N SER A 318 -1.45 24.95 26.42
CA SER A 318 -0.35 25.60 27.14
C SER A 318 0.94 25.71 26.31
N LYS A 319 1.09 24.89 25.25
CA LYS A 319 2.32 24.71 24.47
C LYS A 319 3.46 24.07 25.27
N ALA A 320 3.21 23.64 26.50
CA ALA A 320 4.21 23.02 27.33
C ALA A 320 4.53 21.61 26.82
N ASN A 321 5.79 21.22 26.92
CA ASN A 321 6.22 19.84 26.71
C ASN A 321 5.89 19.06 27.99
N VAL A 322 4.97 18.11 27.90
CA VAL A 322 4.56 17.25 29.02
C VAL A 322 5.57 16.13 29.21
N HIS A 323 5.91 15.42 28.12
CA HIS A 323 6.84 14.30 28.15
C HIS A 323 7.81 14.35 26.98
N THR A 324 9.09 14.10 27.28
CA THR A 324 10.11 13.80 26.28
C THR A 324 10.35 12.29 26.29
N LEU A 325 9.78 11.60 25.32
CA LEU A 325 9.91 10.15 25.14
C LEU A 325 11.29 9.87 24.54
N THR A 326 12.24 9.55 25.42
CA THR A 326 13.63 9.24 25.07
C THR A 326 13.88 7.74 25.12
N GLY A 327 14.73 7.26 24.22
CA GLY A 327 15.22 5.89 24.24
C GLY A 327 15.49 5.30 22.87
N HIS A 328 14.93 5.88 21.79
CA HIS A 328 15.43 5.59 20.45
C HIS A 328 16.90 6.02 20.33
N THR A 329 17.69 5.26 19.56
CA THR A 329 19.12 5.55 19.36
C THR A 329 19.37 6.36 18.10
N ASN A 330 18.37 6.47 17.22
CA ASN A 330 18.43 7.18 15.96
C ASN A 330 17.14 7.99 15.73
N THR A 331 17.09 8.72 14.62
CA THR A 331 16.00 9.61 14.22
C THR A 331 14.64 8.90 14.26
N VAL A 332 13.66 9.48 14.97
CA VAL A 332 12.31 8.93 15.00
C VAL A 332 11.57 9.37 13.74
N ALA A 333 11.18 8.41 12.91
CA ALA A 333 10.66 8.68 11.57
C ALA A 333 9.15 8.96 11.57
N THR A 334 8.40 8.29 12.44
CA THR A 334 6.94 8.30 12.40
C THR A 334 6.35 8.06 13.79
N VAL A 335 5.14 8.58 14.02
CA VAL A 335 4.35 8.36 15.23
C VAL A 335 2.90 8.13 14.89
N ARG A 336 2.25 7.24 15.64
CA ARG A 336 0.79 7.14 15.66
C ARG A 336 0.26 7.20 17.07
N CYS A 337 -0.87 7.88 17.23
CA CYS A 337 -1.61 8.01 18.46
C CYS A 337 -2.94 7.26 18.37
N GLN A 338 -3.34 6.63 19.47
CA GLN A 338 -4.64 5.98 19.62
C GLN A 338 -5.18 6.19 21.04
N ALA A 339 -6.49 6.11 21.21
CA ALA A 339 -7.12 6.27 22.52
C ALA A 339 -6.87 5.07 23.45
N VAL A 340 -6.79 3.86 22.88
CA VAL A 340 -6.59 2.60 23.60
C VAL A 340 -5.11 2.37 23.87
N GLU A 341 -4.77 1.62 24.92
CA GLU A 341 -3.38 1.23 25.12
C GLU A 341 -2.90 0.26 24.02
N PRO A 342 -1.65 0.39 23.53
CA PRO A 342 -0.67 1.46 23.78
C PRO A 342 -1.02 2.78 23.08
N GLN A 343 -1.07 3.89 23.82
CA GLN A 343 -1.58 5.16 23.29
C GLN A 343 -0.66 5.83 22.25
N ILE A 344 0.65 5.63 22.39
CA ILE A 344 1.65 6.17 21.45
C ILE A 344 2.54 5.05 20.93
N ILE A 345 2.69 5.01 19.61
CA ILE A 345 3.55 4.06 18.91
C ILE A 345 4.52 4.86 18.05
N THR A 346 5.83 4.65 18.23
CA THR A 346 6.85 5.33 17.44
C THR A 346 7.72 4.35 16.68
N GLY A 347 8.09 4.72 15.44
CA GLY A 347 9.00 3.97 14.59
C GLY A 347 10.23 4.81 14.29
N SER A 348 11.41 4.20 14.36
CA SER A 348 12.68 4.90 14.21
C SER A 348 13.60 4.27 13.16
N HIS A 349 14.58 5.06 12.73
CA HIS A 349 15.67 4.61 11.87
C HIS A 349 16.62 3.62 12.55
N ASP A 350 16.50 3.40 13.86
CA ASP A 350 17.21 2.35 14.61
C ASP A 350 16.64 0.93 14.41
N ALA A 351 15.67 0.77 13.50
CA ALA A 351 14.97 -0.47 13.19
C ALA A 351 14.12 -1.02 14.36
N THR A 352 13.83 -0.19 15.36
CA THR A 352 12.95 -0.54 16.48
C THR A 352 11.63 0.22 16.41
N ILE A 353 10.58 -0.41 16.94
CA ILE A 353 9.29 0.21 17.24
C ILE A 353 9.15 0.23 18.75
N ARG A 354 8.73 1.36 19.31
CA ARG A 354 8.49 1.50 20.74
C ARG A 354 7.02 1.79 21.00
N LEU A 355 6.48 1.03 21.95
CA LEU A 355 5.15 1.23 22.51
C LEU A 355 5.32 2.00 23.82
N TRP A 356 4.70 3.17 23.91
CA TRP A 356 4.87 4.06 25.05
C TRP A 356 3.62 4.06 25.92
N ASP A 357 3.87 4.20 27.21
CA ASP A 357 2.87 4.62 28.18
C ASP A 357 2.90 6.15 28.27
N LEU A 358 1.77 6.79 27.94
CA LEU A 358 1.63 8.24 27.95
C LEU A 358 1.70 8.81 29.38
N ILE A 359 1.20 8.08 30.38
CA ILE A 359 1.11 8.57 31.77
C ILE A 359 2.48 8.56 32.42
N ALA A 360 3.20 7.44 32.29
CA ALA A 360 4.54 7.31 32.85
C ALA A 360 5.63 7.96 31.98
N GLY A 361 5.37 8.18 30.69
CA GLY A 361 6.36 8.67 29.72
C GLY A 361 7.49 7.66 29.46
N LYS A 362 7.25 6.36 29.70
CA LYS A 362 8.24 5.28 29.58
C LYS A 362 7.89 4.32 28.47
N THR A 363 8.89 3.60 27.98
CA THR A 363 8.69 2.54 26.97
C THR A 363 8.12 1.30 27.68
N ARG A 364 6.97 0.81 27.23
CA ARG A 364 6.34 -0.42 27.72
C ARG A 364 6.92 -1.65 27.04
N ALA A 365 7.08 -1.59 25.71
CA ALA A 365 7.64 -2.67 24.92
C ALA A 365 8.46 -2.12 23.76
N THR A 366 9.52 -2.84 23.41
CA THR A 366 10.38 -2.54 22.27
C THR A 366 10.31 -3.72 21.31
N LEU A 367 9.85 -3.47 20.09
CA LEU A 367 9.79 -4.46 19.01
C LEU A 367 11.02 -4.29 18.12
N THR A 368 11.85 -5.32 18.02
CA THR A 368 13.15 -5.31 17.30
C THR A 368 13.14 -6.22 16.07
N ASN A 369 11.95 -6.57 15.57
CA ASN A 369 11.80 -7.54 14.48
C ASN A 369 12.29 -6.99 13.13
N HIS A 370 12.30 -5.67 12.95
CA HIS A 370 12.75 -5.06 11.70
C HIS A 370 14.28 -5.05 11.61
N LYS A 371 14.82 -5.36 10.43
CA LYS A 371 16.26 -5.31 10.15
C LYS A 371 16.73 -3.97 9.59
N LYS A 372 15.81 -3.12 9.18
CA LYS A 372 16.05 -1.81 8.54
C LYS A 372 15.18 -0.75 9.19
N SER A 373 15.45 0.51 8.87
CA SER A 373 14.71 1.68 9.37
C SER A 373 13.19 1.53 9.24
N VAL A 374 12.46 1.75 10.32
CA VAL A 374 11.00 1.82 10.31
C VAL A 374 10.60 3.25 9.98
N ARG A 375 10.07 3.46 8.76
CA ARG A 375 9.74 4.80 8.24
C ARG A 375 8.27 5.16 8.33
N THR A 376 7.39 4.17 8.44
CA THR A 376 5.95 4.38 8.44
C THR A 376 5.29 3.42 9.43
N LEU A 377 4.26 3.92 10.08
CA LEU A 377 3.35 3.18 10.93
C LEU A 377 1.93 3.55 10.54
N VAL A 378 1.03 2.58 10.66
CA VAL A 378 -0.39 2.77 10.39
C VAL A 378 -1.18 1.96 11.40
N LEU A 379 -2.29 2.55 11.86
CA LEU A 379 -3.24 1.89 12.75
C LEU A 379 -4.41 1.37 11.92
N HIS A 380 -4.95 0.23 12.32
CA HIS A 380 -6.14 -0.31 11.67
C HIS A 380 -7.39 0.44 12.19
N PRO A 381 -8.31 0.92 11.34
CA PRO A 381 -9.44 1.75 11.78
C PRO A 381 -10.47 1.06 12.67
N ARG A 382 -10.50 -0.28 12.72
CA ARG A 382 -11.51 -1.06 13.47
C ARG A 382 -10.99 -1.65 14.79
N GLN A 383 -9.87 -1.14 15.31
CA GLN A 383 -9.29 -1.63 16.57
C GLN A 383 -9.75 -0.82 17.77
#